data_AF-A0A523RPA0-F1
#
_entry.id   AF-A0A523RPA0-F1
#
_cell.length_a   1.000
_cell.length_b   1.000
_cell.length_c   1.000
_cell.angle_alpha   90.00
_cell.angle_beta   90.00
_cell.angle_gamma   90.00
#
_symmetry.space_group_name_H-M   'P 1'
#
loop_
_entity.id
_entity.type
_entity.pdbx_description
1 polymer ?
#
loop_
_entity_poly.entity_id
_entity_poly.type
_entity_poly.pdbx_seq_one_letter_code
_entity_poly.pdbx_strand_id
1 'polypeptide(L)'
;MTSFYSSAEFEMLADFVSPMDDIVASLPYVLPMIILGVLLLLYQRHLPHETKKRNLILLVGILSFGAALIAVFYTSLGGMFGFGSWSTFMNGLQLLTDFFFGSIVSSLVYVAAFAIVITVIAYFVISPIDPDLSALRDDLKGARQESKTVKGDMQKIEAENKRLTEFVSEKEESLTALEGELDTIKAEIGERETSMALMEEQLKAMGEPAAAPDDGLREQLKMKDHFIASLESEIADLRIATKPVVTTLADDGTAAELSSKQKETQTRWEDLARRAEAASDVSDSVISDLVELISQVESSGKDDGAKHALVALIESLGRSMTRVSREVGDSHGEEPKVEMIGAIIMVNEIVDTVKKLVRNS
;
A
#
# COMPACT_ATOMS: atom_id res chain seq x y z
N MET A 1 -27.96 -100.82 18.85
CA MET A 1 -27.04 -99.84 19.46
C MET A 1 -25.78 -99.83 18.64
N THR A 2 -25.71 -98.96 17.65
CA THR A 2 -24.60 -98.84 16.70
C THR A 2 -24.13 -97.39 16.74
N SER A 3 -22.85 -97.24 17.09
CA SER A 3 -22.08 -96.01 17.13
C SER A 3 -22.01 -95.36 15.75
N PHE A 4 -22.53 -94.14 15.62
CA PHE A 4 -22.25 -93.25 14.49
C PHE A 4 -21.26 -92.17 14.97
N TYR A 5 -19.97 -92.51 14.98
CA TYR A 5 -18.92 -91.50 14.87
C TYR A 5 -18.62 -91.33 13.38
N SER A 6 -19.24 -90.32 12.77
CA SER A 6 -18.81 -89.81 11.48
C SER A 6 -17.54 -89.00 11.74
N SER A 7 -16.39 -89.59 11.44
CA SER A 7 -15.14 -88.84 11.25
C SER A 7 -15.33 -87.96 10.02
N ALA A 8 -15.60 -86.68 10.24
CA ALA A 8 -15.48 -85.70 9.17
C ALA A 8 -14.01 -85.67 8.75
N GLU A 9 -13.68 -86.35 7.65
CA GLU A 9 -12.42 -86.19 6.95
C GLU A 9 -12.38 -84.74 6.45
N PHE A 10 -11.61 -83.90 7.13
CA PHE A 10 -11.26 -82.59 6.62
C PHE A 10 -10.36 -82.81 5.41
N GLU A 11 -10.95 -82.71 4.22
CA GLU A 11 -10.21 -82.73 2.96
C GLU A 11 -9.35 -81.46 2.89
N MET A 12 -8.03 -81.63 2.98
CA MET A 12 -7.06 -80.53 2.90
C MET A 12 -7.06 -79.99 1.46
N LEU A 13 -7.82 -78.92 1.21
CA LEU A 13 -7.99 -78.32 -0.12
C LEU A 13 -6.73 -77.65 -0.68
N ALA A 14 -5.73 -77.37 0.15
CA ALA A 14 -4.44 -76.82 -0.27
C ALA A 14 -3.34 -77.26 0.70
N ASP A 15 -2.34 -77.98 0.19
CA ASP A 15 -1.11 -78.31 0.90
C ASP A 15 -0.06 -77.26 0.56
N PHE A 16 0.24 -76.37 1.51
CA PHE A 16 1.24 -75.33 1.33
C PHE A 16 2.60 -75.87 1.80
N VAL A 17 3.53 -76.04 0.86
CA VAL A 17 4.91 -76.45 1.20
C VAL A 17 5.59 -75.34 2.02
N SER A 18 6.30 -75.71 3.08
CA SER A 18 7.09 -74.78 3.90
C SER A 18 8.02 -73.93 3.00
N PRO A 19 8.10 -72.60 3.19
CA PRO A 19 7.62 -71.82 4.35
C PRO A 19 6.23 -71.15 4.16
N MET A 20 5.47 -71.50 3.12
CA MET A 20 4.18 -70.82 2.87
C MET A 20 3.13 -71.10 3.96
N ASP A 21 3.12 -72.31 4.52
CA ASP A 21 2.20 -72.68 5.62
C ASP A 21 2.38 -71.80 6.86
N ASP A 22 3.65 -71.55 7.24
CA ASP A 22 4.02 -70.73 8.40
C ASP A 22 3.59 -69.27 8.23
N ILE A 23 3.67 -68.75 7.00
CA ILE A 23 3.21 -67.40 6.67
C ILE A 23 1.68 -67.32 6.77
N VAL A 24 0.97 -68.32 6.22
CA VAL A 24 -0.50 -68.37 6.25
C VAL A 24 -1.02 -68.47 7.69
N ALA A 25 -0.35 -69.24 8.55
CA ALA A 25 -0.69 -69.36 9.96
C ALA A 25 -0.54 -68.03 10.74
N SER A 26 0.35 -67.13 10.31
CA SER A 26 0.57 -65.83 10.95
C SER A 26 -0.40 -64.73 10.50
N LEU A 27 -1.04 -64.88 9.32
CA LEU A 27 -1.91 -63.86 8.72
C LEU A 27 -3.04 -63.37 9.65
N PRO A 28 -3.74 -64.21 10.43
CA PRO A 28 -4.81 -63.77 11.33
C PRO A 28 -4.33 -62.78 12.42
N TYR A 29 -3.04 -62.73 12.71
CA TYR A 29 -2.45 -61.85 13.72
C TYR A 29 -1.76 -60.64 13.09
N VAL A 30 -1.04 -60.87 11.99
CA VAL A 30 -0.28 -59.84 11.27
C VAL A 30 -1.22 -58.83 10.63
N LEU A 31 -2.28 -59.30 9.97
CA LEU A 31 -3.16 -58.43 9.18
C LEU A 31 -3.93 -57.42 10.04
N PRO A 32 -4.53 -57.79 11.19
CA PRO A 32 -5.11 -56.81 12.12
C PRO A 32 -4.09 -55.80 12.67
N MET A 33 -2.86 -56.22 12.95
CA MET A 33 -1.79 -55.34 13.47
C MET A 33 -1.31 -54.33 12.40
N ILE A 34 -1.23 -54.74 11.14
CA ILE A 34 -0.93 -53.83 10.01
C ILE A 34 -2.07 -52.84 9.83
N ILE A 35 -3.33 -53.32 9.79
CA ILE A 35 -4.50 -52.44 9.64
C ILE A 35 -4.55 -51.44 10.78
N LEU A 36 -4.36 -51.88 12.03
CA LEU A 36 -4.32 -51.00 13.20
C LEU A 36 -3.18 -49.98 13.10
N GLY A 37 -1.99 -50.42 12.71
CA GLY A 37 -0.83 -49.54 12.53
C GLY A 37 -1.07 -48.46 11.48
N VAL A 38 -1.61 -48.84 10.30
CA VAL A 38 -1.96 -47.92 9.22
C VAL A 38 -3.04 -46.94 9.68
N LEU A 39 -4.08 -47.41 10.37
CA LEU A 39 -5.18 -46.57 10.83
C LEU A 39 -4.69 -45.52 11.84
N LEU A 40 -3.84 -45.92 12.79
CA LEU A 40 -3.23 -44.99 13.76
C LEU A 40 -2.27 -43.99 13.10
N LEU A 41 -1.48 -44.43 12.11
CA LEU A 41 -0.58 -43.55 11.35
C LEU A 41 -1.32 -42.58 10.43
N LEU A 42 -2.44 -42.96 9.83
CA LEU A 42 -3.27 -42.03 9.04
C LEU A 42 -3.98 -41.04 9.96
N TYR A 43 -4.44 -41.51 11.13
CA TYR A 43 -5.15 -40.67 12.10
C TYR A 43 -4.28 -39.53 12.65
N GLN A 44 -2.95 -39.73 12.75
CA GLN A 44 -2.03 -38.70 13.23
C GLN A 44 -2.13 -37.36 12.48
N ARG A 45 -2.57 -37.39 11.21
CA ARG A 45 -2.73 -36.20 10.36
C ARG A 45 -3.79 -35.24 10.89
N HIS A 46 -4.76 -35.74 11.65
CA HIS A 46 -5.87 -34.96 12.18
C HIS A 46 -5.61 -34.44 13.61
N LEU A 47 -4.46 -34.76 14.22
CA LEU A 47 -4.12 -34.35 15.57
C LEU A 47 -3.20 -33.11 15.58
N PRO A 48 -3.44 -32.15 16.50
CA PRO A 48 -2.58 -30.97 16.66
C PRO A 48 -1.14 -31.36 16.99
N HIS A 49 -0.17 -30.65 16.40
CA HIS A 49 1.25 -31.01 16.46
C HIS A 49 1.83 -31.07 17.89
N GLU A 50 1.25 -30.36 18.84
CA GLU A 50 1.83 -30.21 20.19
C GLU A 50 1.26 -31.17 21.23
N THR A 51 0.35 -32.06 20.86
CA THR A 51 -0.30 -32.94 21.84
C THR A 51 0.52 -34.20 22.10
N LYS A 52 0.84 -34.47 23.39
CA LYS A 52 1.42 -35.76 23.85
C LYS A 52 0.65 -37.00 23.34
N LYS A 53 -0.65 -36.81 23.09
CA LYS A 53 -1.55 -37.80 22.49
C LYS A 53 -1.10 -38.23 21.09
N ARG A 54 -0.62 -37.30 20.26
CA ARG A 54 -0.09 -37.60 18.91
C ARG A 54 1.13 -38.51 18.99
N ASN A 55 2.07 -38.22 19.88
CA ASN A 55 3.29 -39.01 20.04
C ASN A 55 2.99 -40.43 20.55
N LEU A 56 2.01 -40.57 21.47
CA LEU A 56 1.58 -41.88 21.95
C LEU A 56 0.93 -42.71 20.83
N ILE A 57 0.03 -42.11 20.04
CA ILE A 57 -0.64 -42.77 18.92
C ILE A 57 0.36 -43.20 17.85
N LEU A 58 1.33 -42.33 17.53
CA LEU A 58 2.42 -42.62 16.60
C LEU A 58 3.29 -43.77 17.11
N LEU A 59 3.67 -43.75 18.39
CA LEU A 59 4.46 -44.81 19.01
C LEU A 59 3.73 -46.15 18.96
N VAL A 60 2.44 -46.20 19.30
CA VAL A 60 1.63 -47.42 19.23
C VAL A 60 1.49 -47.91 17.78
N GLY A 61 1.29 -47.01 16.82
CA GLY A 61 1.25 -47.36 15.40
C GLY A 61 2.57 -47.97 14.91
N ILE A 62 3.71 -47.38 15.28
CA ILE A 62 5.05 -47.90 14.94
C ILE A 62 5.29 -49.26 15.61
N LEU A 63 4.95 -49.42 16.89
CA LEU A 63 5.09 -50.69 17.59
C LEU A 63 4.24 -51.80 16.95
N SER A 64 3.01 -51.48 16.54
CA SER A 64 2.13 -52.41 15.85
C SER A 64 2.72 -52.88 14.52
N PHE A 65 3.28 -51.95 13.75
CA PHE A 65 3.94 -52.26 12.47
C PHE A 65 5.24 -53.06 12.68
N GLY A 66 6.04 -52.69 13.68
CA GLY A 66 7.27 -53.40 14.04
C GLY A 66 6.99 -54.84 14.48
N ALA A 67 5.97 -55.04 15.32
CA ALA A 67 5.55 -56.37 15.75
C ALA A 67 5.03 -57.23 14.58
N ALA A 68 4.23 -56.65 13.69
CA ALA A 68 3.76 -57.33 12.48
C ALA A 68 4.92 -57.74 11.57
N LEU A 69 5.88 -56.83 11.36
CA LEU A 69 7.06 -57.08 10.53
C LEU A 69 7.95 -58.16 11.16
N ILE A 70 8.22 -58.09 12.47
CA ILE A 70 8.97 -59.13 13.19
C ILE A 70 8.27 -60.49 13.05
N ALA A 71 6.94 -60.55 13.21
CA ALA A 71 6.19 -61.79 13.05
C ALA A 71 6.33 -62.37 11.64
N VAL A 72 6.15 -61.56 10.60
CA VAL A 72 6.33 -62.00 9.20
C VAL A 72 7.74 -62.48 8.95
N PHE A 73 8.75 -61.66 9.29
CA PHE A 73 10.16 -62.01 9.06
C PHE A 73 10.57 -63.27 9.83
N TYR A 74 10.11 -63.40 11.07
CA TYR A 74 10.39 -64.57 11.87
C TYR A 74 9.74 -65.80 11.22
N THR A 75 8.46 -65.74 10.82
CA THR A 75 7.80 -66.87 10.13
C THR A 75 8.41 -67.23 8.77
N SER A 76 8.85 -66.25 7.99
CA SER A 76 9.38 -66.50 6.64
C SER A 76 10.85 -66.93 6.62
N LEU A 77 11.66 -66.48 7.59
CA LEU A 77 13.11 -66.67 7.58
C LEU A 77 13.63 -67.50 8.76
N GLY A 78 12.83 -67.76 9.78
CA GLY A 78 13.28 -68.40 11.01
C GLY A 78 13.82 -69.81 10.82
N GLY A 79 13.23 -70.58 9.89
CA GLY A 79 13.74 -71.90 9.50
C GLY A 79 15.06 -71.85 8.71
N MET A 80 15.35 -70.74 8.01
CA MET A 80 16.53 -70.60 7.15
C MET A 80 17.78 -70.16 7.91
N PHE A 81 17.64 -69.32 8.94
CA PHE A 81 18.78 -68.77 9.69
C PHE A 81 19.16 -69.57 10.95
N GLY A 82 18.48 -70.68 11.22
CA GLY A 82 18.82 -71.54 12.36
C GLY A 82 18.76 -70.79 13.70
N PHE A 83 17.86 -69.81 13.85
CA PHE A 83 17.65 -69.17 15.14
C PHE A 83 17.22 -70.26 16.13
N GLY A 84 18.05 -70.53 17.14
CA GLY A 84 17.94 -71.68 18.06
C GLY A 84 16.67 -71.74 18.91
N SER A 85 15.70 -70.86 18.66
CA SER A 85 14.37 -70.83 19.27
C SER A 85 13.22 -70.98 18.26
N TRP A 86 13.50 -71.25 16.98
CA TRP A 86 12.48 -71.38 15.93
C TRP A 86 11.39 -72.40 16.27
N SER A 87 11.78 -73.61 16.66
CA SER A 87 10.82 -74.64 17.07
C SER A 87 10.02 -74.23 18.32
N THR A 88 10.66 -73.59 19.29
CA THR A 88 9.98 -73.07 20.49
C THR A 88 8.99 -71.97 20.16
N PHE A 89 9.33 -71.07 19.24
CA PHE A 89 8.45 -70.02 18.77
C PHE A 89 7.28 -70.58 17.97
N MET A 90 7.53 -71.51 17.05
CA MET A 90 6.47 -72.16 16.27
C MET A 90 5.53 -72.95 17.17
N ASN A 91 6.05 -73.69 18.15
CA ASN A 91 5.24 -74.35 19.15
C ASN A 91 4.44 -73.35 19.99
N GLY A 92 5.03 -72.20 20.32
CA GLY A 92 4.34 -71.11 21.01
C GLY A 92 3.22 -70.48 20.18
N LEU A 93 3.47 -70.22 18.89
CA LEU A 93 2.50 -69.66 17.95
C LEU A 93 1.38 -70.64 17.65
N GLN A 94 1.70 -71.93 17.52
CA GLN A 94 0.74 -73.03 17.40
C GLN A 94 -0.13 -73.10 18.65
N LEU A 95 0.46 -73.12 19.85
CA LEU A 95 -0.29 -73.11 21.12
C LEU A 95 -1.22 -71.91 21.20
N LEU A 96 -0.74 -70.72 20.82
CA LEU A 96 -1.54 -69.50 20.82
C LEU A 96 -2.68 -69.58 19.80
N THR A 97 -2.43 -70.17 18.64
CA THR A 97 -3.45 -70.43 17.60
C THR A 97 -4.46 -71.46 18.03
N ASP A 98 -4.04 -72.56 18.64
CA ASP A 98 -4.93 -73.58 19.19
C ASP A 98 -5.76 -73.00 20.35
N PHE A 99 -5.18 -72.11 21.16
CA PHE A 99 -5.90 -71.45 22.23
C PHE A 99 -6.98 -70.51 21.70
N PHE A 100 -6.66 -69.64 20.73
CA PHE A 100 -7.62 -68.64 20.23
C PHE A 100 -8.56 -69.17 19.14
N PHE A 101 -8.12 -70.14 18.34
CA PHE A 101 -8.86 -70.65 17.17
C PHE A 101 -9.16 -72.15 17.22
N GLY A 102 -8.58 -72.89 18.16
CA GLY A 102 -8.90 -74.32 18.35
C GLY A 102 -10.30 -74.57 18.92
N SER A 103 -11.00 -73.52 19.37
CA SER A 103 -12.41 -73.60 19.76
C SER A 103 -13.21 -72.43 19.19
N ILE A 104 -14.44 -72.72 18.76
CA ILE A 104 -15.41 -71.72 18.30
C ILE A 104 -15.69 -70.69 19.41
N VAL A 105 -15.68 -71.12 20.67
CA VAL A 105 -15.95 -70.23 21.81
C VAL A 105 -14.77 -69.27 22.03
N SER A 106 -13.53 -69.75 21.96
CA SER A 106 -12.36 -68.89 22.13
C SER A 106 -12.20 -67.91 20.97
N SER A 107 -12.54 -68.31 19.75
CA SER A 107 -12.48 -67.40 18.59
C SER A 107 -13.54 -66.30 18.66
N LEU A 108 -14.76 -66.62 19.12
CA LEU A 108 -15.81 -65.62 19.39
C LEU A 108 -15.39 -64.63 20.48
N VAL A 109 -14.78 -65.12 21.57
CA VAL A 109 -14.25 -64.26 22.64
C VAL A 109 -13.12 -63.36 22.12
N TYR A 110 -12.22 -63.90 21.29
CA TYR A 110 -11.15 -63.12 20.66
C TYR A 110 -11.70 -61.99 19.80
N VAL A 111 -12.65 -62.27 18.90
CA VAL A 111 -13.27 -61.26 18.04
C VAL A 111 -14.01 -60.21 18.87
N ALA A 112 -14.75 -60.61 19.91
CA ALA A 112 -15.44 -59.68 20.79
C ALA A 112 -14.47 -58.78 21.56
N ALA A 113 -13.40 -59.34 22.12
CA ALA A 113 -12.36 -58.58 22.81
C ALA A 113 -11.67 -57.60 21.86
N PHE A 114 -11.33 -58.04 20.65
CA PHE A 114 -10.73 -57.20 19.63
C PHE A 114 -11.65 -56.06 19.20
N ALA A 115 -12.94 -56.34 19.01
CA ALA A 115 -13.94 -55.32 18.71
C ALA A 115 -14.09 -54.29 19.85
N ILE A 116 -14.07 -54.74 21.12
CA ILE A 116 -14.08 -53.84 22.29
C ILE A 116 -12.83 -52.96 22.30
N VAL A 117 -11.64 -53.53 22.08
CA VAL A 117 -10.38 -52.77 22.03
C VAL A 117 -10.43 -51.73 20.91
N ILE A 118 -10.86 -52.10 19.70
CA ILE A 118 -11.07 -51.14 18.61
C ILE A 118 -12.08 -50.07 19.00
N THR A 119 -13.19 -50.42 19.66
CA THR A 119 -14.22 -49.46 20.08
C THR A 119 -13.69 -48.48 21.12
N VAL A 120 -12.89 -48.95 22.08
CA VAL A 120 -12.25 -48.12 23.10
C VAL A 120 -11.22 -47.19 22.45
N ILE A 121 -10.38 -47.71 21.56
CA ILE A 121 -9.42 -46.89 20.80
C ILE A 121 -10.20 -45.85 19.99
N ALA A 122 -11.22 -46.24 19.24
CA ALA A 122 -12.06 -45.31 18.47
C ALA A 122 -12.69 -44.25 19.38
N TYR A 123 -13.21 -44.61 20.55
CA TYR A 123 -13.78 -43.67 21.50
C TYR A 123 -12.74 -42.66 22.01
N PHE A 124 -11.58 -43.12 22.47
CA PHE A 124 -10.54 -42.23 23.02
C PHE A 124 -9.75 -41.45 21.97
N VAL A 125 -9.65 -41.99 20.75
CA VAL A 125 -8.85 -41.42 19.66
C VAL A 125 -9.72 -40.53 18.78
N ILE A 126 -10.91 -40.97 18.37
CA ILE A 126 -11.79 -40.29 17.39
C ILE A 126 -12.73 -39.29 18.07
N SER A 127 -13.20 -39.54 19.31
CA SER A 127 -14.04 -38.58 20.02
C SER A 127 -13.17 -37.72 20.95
N PRO A 128 -12.95 -36.42 20.68
CA PRO A 128 -12.43 -35.54 21.71
C PRO A 128 -13.42 -35.55 22.89
N ILE A 129 -12.91 -35.90 24.07
CA ILE A 129 -13.70 -36.12 25.30
C ILE A 129 -14.55 -34.92 25.72
N ASP A 130 -14.26 -33.72 25.23
CA ASP A 130 -15.18 -32.59 25.25
C ASP A 130 -14.82 -31.66 24.09
N PRO A 131 -15.66 -31.46 23.06
CA PRO A 131 -15.52 -30.27 22.23
C PRO A 131 -15.80 -29.10 23.16
N ASP A 132 -14.81 -28.25 23.41
CA ASP A 132 -14.98 -27.03 24.22
C ASP A 132 -15.87 -26.04 23.46
N LEU A 133 -17.18 -26.29 23.51
CA LEU A 133 -18.22 -25.51 22.84
C LEU A 133 -18.26 -24.08 23.37
N SER A 134 -17.76 -23.85 24.60
CA SER A 134 -17.57 -22.52 25.17
C SER A 134 -16.46 -21.76 24.45
N ALA A 135 -15.26 -22.34 24.33
CA ALA A 135 -14.16 -21.72 23.59
C ALA A 135 -14.53 -21.46 22.13
N LEU A 136 -15.12 -22.44 21.44
CA LEU A 136 -15.63 -22.27 20.07
C LEU A 136 -16.68 -21.16 19.94
N ARG A 137 -17.54 -20.99 20.95
CA ARG A 137 -18.56 -19.94 20.95
C ARG A 137 -17.95 -18.56 21.17
N ASP A 138 -16.93 -18.46 22.01
CA ASP A 138 -16.24 -17.21 22.27
C ASP A 138 -15.34 -16.82 21.09
N ASP A 139 -14.68 -17.78 20.44
CA ASP A 139 -13.98 -17.59 19.16
C ASP A 139 -14.95 -17.13 18.06
N LEU A 140 -16.14 -17.74 17.97
CA LEU A 140 -17.18 -17.33 17.01
C LEU A 140 -17.66 -15.88 17.28
N LYS A 141 -17.77 -15.48 18.56
CA LYS A 141 -18.09 -14.09 18.91
C LYS A 141 -16.97 -13.14 18.54
N GLY A 142 -15.71 -13.51 18.81
CA GLY A 142 -14.52 -12.74 18.43
C GLY A 142 -14.47 -12.52 16.92
N ALA A 143 -14.54 -13.59 16.14
CA ALA A 143 -14.58 -13.54 14.68
C ALA A 143 -15.76 -12.72 14.15
N ARG A 144 -16.92 -12.73 14.83
CA ARG A 144 -18.08 -11.91 14.45
C ARG A 144 -17.89 -10.43 14.77
N GLN A 145 -17.17 -10.10 15.85
CA GLN A 145 -16.81 -8.72 16.17
C GLN A 145 -15.76 -8.20 15.18
N GLU A 146 -14.73 -8.98 14.89
CA GLU A 146 -13.73 -8.67 13.86
C GLU A 146 -14.37 -8.50 12.47
N SER A 147 -15.31 -9.37 12.11
CA SER A 147 -16.05 -9.23 10.85
C SER A 147 -16.85 -7.92 10.79
N LYS A 148 -17.39 -7.45 11.92
CA LYS A 148 -18.09 -6.15 11.99
C LYS A 148 -17.13 -4.97 11.89
N THR A 149 -15.97 -5.03 12.54
CA THR A 149 -14.97 -3.95 12.46
C THR A 149 -14.41 -3.85 11.04
N VAL A 150 -14.03 -4.97 10.43
CA VAL A 150 -13.57 -5.03 9.03
C VAL A 150 -14.63 -4.48 8.08
N LYS A 151 -15.91 -4.82 8.29
CA LYS A 151 -17.00 -4.25 7.47
C LYS A 151 -17.14 -2.74 7.64
N GLY A 152 -16.95 -2.23 8.85
CA GLY A 152 -16.96 -0.78 9.13
C GLY A 152 -15.79 -0.06 8.46
N ASP A 153 -14.58 -0.64 8.52
CA ASP A 153 -13.39 -0.07 7.89
C ASP A 153 -13.47 -0.13 6.36
N MET A 154 -14.04 -1.21 5.80
CA MET A 154 -14.34 -1.31 4.37
C MET A 154 -15.26 -0.18 3.90
N GLN A 155 -16.31 0.14 4.68
CA GLN A 155 -17.21 1.25 4.35
C GLN A 155 -16.53 2.61 4.42
N LYS A 156 -15.60 2.81 5.36
CA LYS A 156 -14.81 4.05 5.43
C LYS A 156 -13.88 4.19 4.22
N ILE A 157 -13.18 3.11 3.86
CA ILE A 157 -12.29 3.08 2.68
C ILE A 157 -13.10 3.34 1.41
N GLU A 158 -14.29 2.75 1.28
CA GLU A 158 -15.17 2.99 0.14
C GLU A 158 -15.61 4.46 0.04
N ALA A 159 -15.94 5.09 1.18
CA ALA A 159 -16.29 6.51 1.23
C ALA A 159 -15.09 7.42 0.91
N GLU A 160 -13.89 7.11 1.42
CA GLU A 160 -12.66 7.84 1.11
C GLU A 160 -12.29 7.71 -0.36
N ASN A 161 -12.39 6.51 -0.94
CA ASN A 161 -12.08 6.27 -2.34
C ASN A 161 -13.04 7.04 -3.27
N LYS A 162 -14.33 7.11 -2.92
CA LYS A 162 -15.29 7.95 -3.63
C LYS A 162 -14.90 9.44 -3.57
N ARG A 163 -14.52 9.94 -2.39
CA ARG A 163 -14.07 11.33 -2.22
C ARG A 163 -12.79 11.64 -2.99
N LEU A 164 -11.83 10.71 -3.00
CA LEU A 164 -10.60 10.82 -3.80
C LEU A 164 -10.91 10.85 -5.29
N THR A 165 -11.84 10.01 -5.76
CA THR A 165 -12.27 10.00 -7.16
C THR A 165 -12.91 11.33 -7.57
N GLU A 166 -13.80 11.86 -6.74
CA GLU A 166 -14.42 13.18 -6.96
C GLU A 166 -13.36 14.29 -6.99
N PHE A 167 -12.41 14.28 -6.06
CA PHE A 167 -11.31 15.25 -6.02
C PHE A 167 -10.40 15.17 -7.26
N VAL A 168 -10.06 13.97 -7.71
CA VAL A 168 -9.27 13.77 -8.93
C VAL A 168 -10.03 14.31 -10.15
N SER A 169 -11.33 14.01 -10.26
CA SER A 169 -12.17 14.55 -11.34
C SER A 169 -12.19 16.08 -11.35
N GLU A 170 -12.34 16.72 -10.19
CA GLU A 170 -12.31 18.18 -10.08
C GLU A 170 -10.94 18.75 -10.49
N LYS A 171 -9.85 18.06 -10.13
CA LYS A 171 -8.51 18.47 -10.53
C LYS A 171 -8.25 18.30 -12.03
N GLU A 172 -8.73 17.22 -12.63
CA GLU A 172 -8.67 17.02 -14.07
C GLU A 172 -9.45 18.11 -14.82
N GLU A 173 -10.67 18.44 -14.38
CA GLU A 173 -11.44 19.56 -14.95
C GLU A 173 -10.68 20.89 -14.82
N SER A 174 -10.10 21.19 -13.66
CA SER A 174 -9.30 22.40 -13.47
C SER A 174 -8.06 22.46 -14.35
N LEU A 175 -7.38 21.32 -14.58
CA LEU A 175 -6.22 21.24 -15.47
C LEU A 175 -6.63 21.48 -16.92
N THR A 176 -7.73 20.86 -17.37
CA THR A 176 -8.21 21.08 -18.74
C THR A 176 -8.64 22.53 -18.98
N ALA A 177 -9.18 23.21 -17.97
CA ALA A 177 -9.50 24.63 -18.05
C ALA A 177 -8.23 25.48 -18.18
N LEU A 178 -7.20 25.21 -17.36
CA LEU A 178 -5.92 25.91 -17.42
C LEU A 178 -5.16 25.66 -18.74
N GLU A 179 -5.22 24.45 -19.29
CA GLU A 179 -4.68 24.15 -20.62
C GLU A 179 -5.39 24.97 -21.70
N GLY A 180 -6.72 25.08 -21.62
CA GLY A 180 -7.49 25.94 -22.52
C GLY A 180 -7.09 27.42 -22.42
N GLU A 181 -6.93 27.95 -21.20
CA GLU A 181 -6.45 29.32 -20.99
C GLU A 181 -5.04 29.52 -21.56
N LEU A 182 -4.13 28.56 -21.36
CA LEU A 182 -2.77 28.63 -21.88
C LEU A 182 -2.77 28.67 -23.41
N ASP A 183 -3.59 27.84 -24.06
CA ASP A 183 -3.75 27.86 -25.52
C ASP A 183 -4.29 29.20 -26.03
N THR A 184 -5.23 29.82 -25.31
CA THR A 184 -5.72 31.17 -25.67
C THR A 184 -4.63 32.23 -25.56
N ILE A 185 -3.86 32.25 -24.46
CA ILE A 185 -2.74 33.18 -24.28
C ILE A 185 -1.70 32.98 -25.38
N LYS A 186 -1.42 31.73 -25.74
CA LYS A 186 -0.45 31.39 -26.79
C LYS A 186 -0.93 31.91 -28.16
N ALA A 187 -2.22 31.84 -28.44
CA ALA A 187 -2.82 32.43 -29.64
C ALA A 187 -2.73 33.96 -29.64
N GLU A 188 -3.04 34.62 -28.51
CA GLU A 188 -2.93 36.07 -28.37
C GLU A 188 -1.48 36.57 -28.52
N ILE A 189 -0.50 35.85 -27.95
CA ILE A 189 0.92 36.17 -28.14
C ILE A 189 1.30 36.04 -29.61
N GLY A 190 0.89 34.98 -30.29
CA GLY A 190 1.13 34.80 -31.72
C GLY A 190 0.53 35.94 -32.55
N GLU A 191 -0.70 36.37 -32.25
CA GLU A 191 -1.32 37.52 -32.91
C GLU A 191 -0.53 38.82 -32.65
N ARG A 192 -0.13 39.07 -31.40
CA ARG A 192 0.70 40.24 -31.07
C ARG A 192 2.05 40.23 -31.77
N GLU A 193 2.73 39.09 -31.82
CA GLU A 193 3.99 38.94 -32.56
C GLU A 193 3.82 39.28 -34.05
N THR A 194 2.75 38.79 -34.69
CA THR A 194 2.46 39.15 -36.09
C THR A 194 2.16 40.63 -36.25
N SER A 195 1.41 41.24 -35.32
CA SER A 195 1.10 42.67 -35.35
C SER A 195 2.35 43.53 -35.15
N MET A 196 3.27 43.11 -34.28
CA MET A 196 4.55 43.78 -34.05
C MET A 196 5.45 43.67 -35.28
N ALA A 197 5.51 42.50 -35.91
CA ALA A 197 6.26 42.32 -37.15
C ALA A 197 5.74 43.23 -38.27
N LEU A 198 4.41 43.33 -38.42
CA LEU A 198 3.79 44.26 -39.38
C LEU A 198 4.08 45.72 -39.05
N MET A 199 4.03 46.11 -37.77
CA MET A 199 4.36 47.47 -37.35
C MET A 199 5.85 47.79 -37.57
N GLU A 200 6.76 46.84 -37.33
CA GLU A 200 8.18 46.98 -37.61
C GLU A 200 8.44 47.13 -39.12
N GLU A 201 7.73 46.36 -39.96
CA GLU A 201 7.80 46.48 -41.41
C GLU A 201 7.27 47.85 -41.90
N GLN A 202 6.15 48.32 -41.34
CA GLN A 202 5.63 49.67 -41.62
C GLN A 202 6.61 50.78 -41.17
N LEU A 203 7.24 50.63 -40.02
CA LEU A 203 8.26 51.56 -39.53
C LEU A 203 9.50 51.56 -40.41
N LYS A 204 9.94 50.40 -40.92
CA LYS A 204 11.03 50.32 -41.91
C LYS A 204 10.64 50.97 -43.23
N ALA A 205 9.40 50.76 -43.69
CA ALA A 205 8.88 51.40 -44.91
C ALA A 205 8.72 52.93 -44.77
N MET A 206 8.40 53.43 -43.57
CA MET A 206 8.42 54.88 -43.27
C MET A 206 9.82 55.42 -43.01
N GLY A 207 10.74 54.56 -42.57
CA GLY A 207 12.14 54.87 -42.24
C GLY A 207 13.10 54.83 -43.43
N GLU A 208 12.62 54.44 -44.62
CA GLU A 208 13.34 54.67 -45.88
C GLU A 208 13.01 56.08 -46.40
N PRO A 209 13.90 57.08 -46.27
CA PRO A 209 13.80 58.26 -47.11
C PRO A 209 14.09 57.79 -48.53
N ALA A 210 13.07 57.80 -49.37
CA ALA A 210 13.21 57.75 -50.81
C ALA A 210 14.32 58.73 -51.22
N ALA A 211 15.43 58.19 -51.70
CA ALA A 211 16.47 58.97 -52.33
C ALA A 211 15.93 59.54 -53.66
N ALA A 212 15.23 60.69 -53.59
CA ALA A 212 15.20 61.83 -54.53
C ALA A 212 13.90 62.68 -54.41
N PRO A 213 13.92 64.01 -54.66
CA PRO A 213 15.04 64.89 -55.00
C PRO A 213 15.23 65.98 -53.93
N ASP A 214 16.36 65.92 -53.23
CA ASP A 214 16.83 66.97 -52.32
C ASP A 214 17.00 68.33 -53.07
N ASP A 215 17.07 68.31 -54.40
CA ASP A 215 17.12 69.50 -55.25
C ASP A 215 15.80 70.29 -55.29
N GLY A 216 14.64 69.62 -55.27
CA GLY A 216 13.34 70.29 -55.26
C GLY A 216 13.01 70.92 -53.90
N LEU A 217 13.41 70.23 -52.82
CA LEU A 217 13.33 70.77 -51.47
C LEU A 217 14.34 71.90 -51.25
N ARG A 218 15.54 71.83 -51.85
CA ARG A 218 16.51 72.94 -51.84
C ARG A 218 16.03 74.17 -52.62
N GLU A 219 15.36 74.00 -53.75
CA GLU A 219 14.76 75.12 -54.48
C GLU A 219 13.58 75.72 -53.72
N GLN A 220 12.73 74.89 -53.11
CA GLN A 220 11.68 75.37 -52.21
C GLN A 220 12.23 76.06 -50.96
N LEU A 221 13.36 75.58 -50.42
CA LEU A 221 14.06 76.23 -49.31
C LEU A 221 14.62 77.57 -49.74
N LYS A 222 15.25 77.70 -50.91
CA LYS A 222 15.70 79.00 -51.42
C LYS A 222 14.56 79.97 -51.66
N MET A 223 13.43 79.50 -52.19
CA MET A 223 12.23 80.34 -52.32
C MET A 223 11.66 80.72 -50.96
N LYS A 224 11.61 79.78 -50.01
CA LYS A 224 11.16 80.03 -48.65
C LYS A 224 12.10 80.96 -47.90
N ASP A 225 13.41 80.89 -48.10
CA ASP A 225 14.40 81.80 -47.51
C ASP A 225 14.23 83.21 -48.09
N HIS A 226 13.93 83.31 -49.39
CA HIS A 226 13.62 84.59 -50.02
C HIS A 226 12.28 85.18 -49.53
N PHE A 227 11.30 84.30 -49.26
CA PHE A 227 10.01 84.67 -48.69
C PHE A 227 10.11 84.99 -47.20
N ILE A 228 10.96 84.27 -46.46
CA ILE A 228 11.29 84.53 -45.06
C ILE A 228 12.03 85.86 -44.96
N ALA A 229 13.00 86.16 -45.85
CA ALA A 229 13.65 87.46 -45.87
C ALA A 229 12.66 88.60 -46.17
N SER A 230 11.66 88.35 -47.03
CA SER A 230 10.55 89.28 -47.28
C SER A 230 9.67 89.44 -46.04
N LEU A 231 9.29 88.33 -45.39
CA LEU A 231 8.49 88.33 -44.16
C LEU A 231 9.27 88.88 -42.97
N GLU A 232 10.60 88.77 -42.92
CA GLU A 232 11.45 89.35 -41.88
C GLU A 232 11.59 90.85 -42.07
N SER A 233 11.61 91.34 -43.32
CA SER A 233 11.45 92.76 -43.63
C SER A 233 10.05 93.25 -43.22
N GLU A 234 9.01 92.47 -43.50
CA GLU A 234 7.63 92.80 -43.12
C GLU A 234 7.40 92.67 -41.59
N ILE A 235 8.06 91.72 -40.92
CA ILE A 235 8.09 91.57 -39.46
C ILE A 235 8.97 92.65 -38.82
N ALA A 236 10.00 93.16 -39.48
CA ALA A 236 10.74 94.33 -39.01
C ALA A 236 9.87 95.59 -39.05
N ASP A 237 9.05 95.73 -40.11
CA ASP A 237 8.04 96.78 -40.22
C ASP A 237 6.89 96.59 -39.21
N LEU A 238 6.45 95.34 -38.96
CA LEU A 238 5.42 94.99 -37.98
C LEU A 238 5.95 94.94 -36.54
N ARG A 239 7.26 94.81 -36.27
CA ARG A 239 7.85 94.86 -34.91
C ARG A 239 7.86 96.27 -34.31
N ILE A 240 7.66 97.31 -35.13
CA ILE A 240 7.35 98.67 -34.64
C ILE A 240 5.92 98.72 -34.08
N ALA A 241 5.06 97.76 -34.45
CA ALA A 241 3.68 97.65 -34.01
C ALA A 241 3.37 96.25 -33.46
N THR A 242 3.48 96.11 -32.14
CA THR A 242 2.74 95.15 -31.28
C THR A 242 3.58 94.03 -30.63
N LYS A 243 3.35 93.87 -29.32
CA LYS A 243 3.93 92.91 -28.35
C LYS A 243 3.44 91.46 -28.59
N PRO A 244 4.24 90.43 -28.28
CA PRO A 244 3.79 89.04 -28.31
C PRO A 244 3.12 88.63 -26.99
N VAL A 245 1.99 87.92 -27.11
CA VAL A 245 1.32 87.18 -26.04
C VAL A 245 1.76 85.71 -26.13
N VAL A 246 2.20 85.17 -24.99
CA VAL A 246 2.53 83.76 -24.78
C VAL A 246 1.28 83.04 -24.28
N THR A 247 0.88 81.95 -24.91
CA THR A 247 -0.13 81.01 -24.38
C THR A 247 0.54 79.69 -24.04
N THR A 248 0.40 79.31 -22.78
CA THR A 248 0.96 78.11 -22.14
C THR A 248 0.06 76.89 -22.30
N LEU A 249 0.74 75.75 -22.20
CA LEU A 249 0.30 74.38 -22.33
C LEU A 249 -0.52 73.85 -21.14
N ALA A 250 -1.30 72.82 -21.46
CA ALA A 250 -1.47 71.54 -20.76
C ALA A 250 -2.22 71.49 -19.41
N ASP A 251 -3.38 70.85 -19.53
CA ASP A 251 -4.26 70.14 -18.60
C ASP A 251 -3.62 69.54 -17.32
N ASP A 252 -3.93 70.15 -16.18
CA ASP A 252 -3.41 69.90 -14.83
C ASP A 252 -4.18 68.78 -14.08
N GLY A 253 -5.22 68.20 -14.71
CA GLY A 253 -6.13 67.24 -14.07
C GLY A 253 -5.62 65.79 -13.99
N THR A 254 -4.86 65.35 -14.99
CA THR A 254 -4.42 63.94 -15.12
C THR A 254 -3.15 63.62 -14.34
N ALA A 255 -2.29 64.63 -14.13
CA ALA A 255 -1.05 64.48 -13.35
C ALA A 255 -1.31 64.28 -11.86
N ALA A 256 -2.31 64.98 -11.31
CA ALA A 256 -2.73 64.84 -9.91
C ALA A 256 -3.31 63.44 -9.63
N GLU A 257 -4.14 62.91 -10.53
CA GLU A 257 -4.74 61.58 -10.38
C GLU A 257 -3.71 60.45 -10.46
N LEU A 258 -2.74 60.55 -11.39
CA LEU A 258 -1.64 59.58 -11.51
C LEU A 258 -0.73 59.58 -10.27
N SER A 259 -0.44 60.75 -9.69
CA SER A 259 0.36 60.84 -8.47
C SER A 259 -0.32 60.21 -7.25
N SER A 260 -1.66 60.30 -7.18
CA SER A 260 -2.45 59.66 -6.12
C SER A 260 -2.43 58.14 -6.25
N LYS A 261 -2.63 57.62 -7.47
CA LYS A 261 -2.58 56.18 -7.75
C LYS A 261 -1.19 55.59 -7.48
N GLN A 262 -0.12 56.30 -7.83
CA GLN A 262 1.24 55.87 -7.54
C GLN A 262 1.53 55.78 -6.03
N LYS A 263 0.97 56.70 -5.25
CA LYS A 263 1.14 56.68 -3.79
C LYS A 263 0.35 55.55 -3.13
N GLU A 264 -0.85 55.27 -3.64
CA GLU A 264 -1.68 54.14 -3.17
C GLU A 264 -1.02 52.79 -3.46
N THR A 265 -0.50 52.59 -4.68
CA THR A 265 0.21 51.35 -5.05
C THR A 265 1.48 51.19 -4.22
N GLN A 266 2.25 52.25 -4.02
CA GLN A 266 3.45 52.21 -3.17
C GLN A 266 3.14 51.80 -1.72
N THR A 267 2.07 52.33 -1.14
CA THR A 267 1.69 52.00 0.24
C THR A 267 1.22 50.54 0.35
N ARG A 268 0.52 50.03 -0.67
CA ARG A 268 0.10 48.62 -0.74
C ARG A 268 1.30 47.67 -0.86
N TRP A 269 2.33 48.06 -1.62
CA TRP A 269 3.59 47.32 -1.73
C TRP A 269 4.34 47.22 -0.39
N GLU A 270 4.42 48.32 0.37
CA GLU A 270 5.09 48.33 1.68
C GLU A 270 4.36 47.52 2.75
N ASP A 271 3.02 47.42 2.69
CA ASP A 271 2.23 46.54 3.57
C ASP A 271 2.42 45.06 3.20
N LEU A 272 2.45 44.75 1.90
CA LEU A 272 2.68 43.39 1.39
C LEU A 272 4.11 42.89 1.68
N ALA A 273 5.12 43.75 1.55
CA ALA A 273 6.51 43.43 1.89
C ALA A 273 6.66 43.09 3.39
N ARG A 274 6.05 43.87 4.28
CA ARG A 274 6.06 43.59 5.73
C ARG A 274 5.36 42.27 6.08
N ARG A 275 4.28 41.92 5.38
CA ARG A 275 3.58 40.63 5.58
C ARG A 275 4.39 39.45 5.08
N ALA A 276 5.13 39.61 3.99
CA ALA A 276 6.03 38.57 3.48
C ALA A 276 7.20 38.32 4.45
N GLU A 277 7.79 39.37 5.01
CA GLU A 277 8.85 39.27 6.02
C GLU A 277 8.34 38.54 7.29
N ALA A 278 7.16 38.94 7.80
CA ALA A 278 6.53 38.26 8.93
C ALA A 278 6.20 36.78 8.64
N ALA A 279 5.81 36.45 7.40
CA ALA A 279 5.55 35.07 7.01
C ALA A 279 6.83 34.23 6.91
N SER A 280 7.94 34.83 6.47
CA SER A 280 9.26 34.20 6.46
C SER A 280 9.71 33.82 7.88
N ASP A 281 9.60 34.76 8.82
CA ASP A 281 9.96 34.53 10.23
C ASP A 281 9.11 33.41 10.86
N VAL A 282 7.80 33.38 10.56
CA VAL A 282 6.93 32.29 11.02
C VAL A 282 7.30 30.96 10.37
N SER A 283 7.68 30.95 9.09
CA SER A 283 8.09 29.73 8.39
C SER A 283 9.36 29.12 8.99
N ASP A 284 10.34 29.94 9.34
CA ASP A 284 11.57 29.50 10.01
C ASP A 284 11.29 28.94 11.41
N SER A 285 10.37 29.58 12.16
CA SER A 285 9.93 29.07 13.46
C SER A 285 9.26 27.70 13.34
N VAL A 286 8.40 27.48 12.35
CA VAL A 286 7.72 26.20 12.15
C VAL A 286 8.70 25.12 11.70
N ILE A 287 9.68 25.45 10.85
CA ILE A 287 10.73 24.49 10.45
C ILE A 287 11.55 24.05 11.67
N SER A 288 11.91 24.99 12.56
CA SER A 288 12.59 24.67 13.81
C SER A 288 11.74 23.72 14.70
N ASP A 289 10.44 24.00 14.82
CA ASP A 289 9.51 23.17 15.59
C ASP A 289 9.34 21.76 15.01
N LEU A 290 9.35 21.61 13.68
CA LEU A 290 9.29 20.31 13.00
C LEU A 290 10.53 19.47 13.29
N VAL A 291 11.72 20.08 13.30
CA VAL A 291 12.98 19.40 13.63
C VAL A 291 13.00 18.95 15.09
N GLU A 292 12.54 19.80 16.00
CA GLU A 292 12.43 19.44 17.41
C GLU A 292 11.44 18.29 17.63
N LEU A 293 10.31 18.31 16.92
CA LEU A 293 9.31 17.24 16.93
C LEU A 293 9.87 15.88 16.47
N ILE A 294 10.70 15.85 15.42
CA ILE A 294 11.37 14.61 14.97
C ILE A 294 12.22 14.05 16.12
N SER A 295 13.02 14.89 16.77
CA SER A 295 13.86 14.48 17.91
C SER A 295 13.03 13.96 19.10
N GLN A 296 11.89 14.59 19.39
CA GLN A 296 10.97 14.14 20.44
C GLN A 296 10.28 12.81 20.09
N VAL A 297 9.94 12.59 18.82
CA VAL A 297 9.34 11.31 18.36
C VAL A 297 10.37 10.18 18.40
N GLU A 298 11.61 10.41 17.98
CA GLU A 298 12.68 9.42 18.01
C GLU A 298 13.05 9.00 19.44
N SER A 299 13.08 9.96 20.36
CA SER A 299 13.34 9.73 21.78
C SER A 299 12.14 9.20 22.57
N SER A 300 10.95 9.14 21.97
CA SER A 300 9.76 8.61 22.62
C SER A 300 9.84 7.09 22.86
N GLY A 301 9.12 6.58 23.86
CA GLY A 301 9.04 5.14 24.14
C GLY A 301 8.15 4.34 23.16
N LYS A 302 7.81 4.92 22.00
CA LYS A 302 6.90 4.30 21.02
C LYS A 302 7.55 3.11 20.30
N ASP A 303 6.70 2.23 19.79
CA ASP A 303 7.07 1.18 18.84
C ASP A 303 7.82 1.77 17.63
N ASP A 304 8.82 1.04 17.12
CA ASP A 304 9.68 1.48 16.03
C ASP A 304 8.89 1.71 14.72
N GLY A 305 7.81 0.96 14.50
CA GLY A 305 6.89 1.17 13.38
C GLY A 305 6.12 2.50 13.50
N ALA A 306 5.59 2.80 14.68
CA ALA A 306 4.92 4.07 14.97
C ALA A 306 5.86 5.28 14.90
N LYS A 307 7.12 5.12 15.33
CA LYS A 307 8.17 6.15 15.20
C LYS A 307 8.45 6.46 13.73
N HIS A 308 8.69 5.43 12.91
CA HIS A 308 8.95 5.63 11.49
C HIS A 308 7.79 6.30 10.76
N ALA A 309 6.55 5.91 11.06
CA ALA A 309 5.37 6.52 10.46
C ALA A 309 5.24 8.01 10.81
N LEU A 310 5.47 8.37 12.09
CA LEU A 310 5.39 9.76 12.56
C LEU A 310 6.53 10.62 11.99
N VAL A 311 7.77 10.10 11.97
CA VAL A 311 8.91 10.82 11.37
C VAL A 311 8.70 11.05 9.88
N ALA A 312 8.22 10.04 9.14
CA ALA A 312 7.92 10.18 7.71
C ALA A 312 6.83 11.24 7.42
N LEU A 313 5.83 11.33 8.29
CA LEU A 313 4.76 12.33 8.18
C LEU A 313 5.30 13.75 8.45
N ILE A 314 6.14 13.91 9.49
CA ILE A 314 6.77 15.18 9.82
C ILE A 314 7.75 15.62 8.72
N GLU A 315 8.54 14.71 8.16
CA GLU A 315 9.42 14.98 7.02
C GLU A 315 8.64 15.37 5.76
N SER A 316 7.53 14.69 5.46
CA SER A 316 6.67 15.03 4.32
C SER A 316 6.09 16.43 4.47
N LEU A 317 5.66 16.79 5.68
CA LEU A 317 5.16 18.13 6.01
C LEU A 317 6.27 19.18 5.86
N GLY A 318 7.47 18.92 6.37
CA GLY A 318 8.64 19.78 6.18
C GLY A 318 8.99 20.01 4.71
N ARG A 319 9.02 18.95 3.90
CA ARG A 319 9.28 19.07 2.44
C ARG A 319 8.20 19.86 1.71
N SER A 320 6.93 19.72 2.11
CA SER A 320 5.84 20.51 1.56
C SER A 320 5.99 22.00 1.88
N MET A 321 6.41 22.33 3.11
CA MET A 321 6.65 23.69 3.56
C MET A 321 7.86 24.33 2.86
N THR A 322 8.95 23.59 2.67
CA THR A 322 10.12 24.08 1.92
C THR A 322 9.79 24.36 0.46
N ARG A 323 8.87 23.60 -0.17
CA ARG A 323 8.42 23.87 -1.54
C ARG A 323 7.61 25.17 -1.63
N VAL A 324 6.66 25.36 -0.71
CA VAL A 324 5.86 26.61 -0.62
C VAL A 324 6.75 27.83 -0.35
N SER A 325 7.79 27.69 0.47
CA SER A 325 8.76 28.76 0.72
C SER A 325 9.70 29.04 -0.48
N ARG A 326 10.10 28.00 -1.23
CA ARG A 326 11.07 28.11 -2.33
C ARG A 326 10.47 28.56 -3.66
N GLU A 327 9.22 28.20 -3.96
CA GLU A 327 8.52 28.69 -5.18
C GLU A 327 8.31 30.21 -5.18
N VAL A 328 8.38 30.86 -4.01
CA VAL A 328 8.24 32.31 -3.84
C VAL A 328 9.55 33.07 -4.12
N GLY A 329 10.71 32.41 -4.02
CA GLY A 329 12.01 33.04 -4.25
C GLY A 329 12.35 33.29 -5.72
N ASP A 330 11.72 32.57 -6.65
CA ASP A 330 12.07 32.57 -8.09
C ASP A 330 11.00 33.23 -8.99
N SER A 331 9.88 33.70 -8.45
CA SER A 331 8.82 34.35 -9.24
C SER A 331 8.99 35.86 -9.30
N HIS A 332 9.62 36.36 -10.36
CA HIS A 332 9.45 37.74 -10.82
C HIS A 332 7.99 37.96 -11.26
N GLY A 333 7.16 38.55 -10.40
CA GLY A 333 5.78 38.91 -10.75
C GLY A 333 5.01 39.50 -9.58
N GLU A 334 4.36 40.62 -9.83
CA GLU A 334 3.74 41.50 -8.85
C GLU A 334 2.56 40.85 -8.09
N GLU A 335 2.80 40.32 -6.89
CA GLU A 335 1.91 40.27 -5.71
C GLU A 335 2.26 39.05 -4.83
N PRO A 336 2.59 39.22 -3.52
CA PRO A 336 2.69 38.09 -2.61
C PRO A 336 1.27 37.60 -2.28
N LYS A 337 0.94 36.41 -2.77
CA LYS A 337 -0.39 35.82 -2.68
C LYS A 337 -0.70 35.41 -1.24
N VAL A 338 -1.88 35.81 -0.79
CA VAL A 338 -2.55 35.47 0.49
C VAL A 338 -2.54 33.95 0.81
N GLU A 339 -2.31 33.13 -0.21
CA GLU A 339 -2.13 31.68 -0.16
C GLU A 339 -0.98 31.22 0.74
N MET A 340 0.13 31.97 0.80
CA MET A 340 1.28 31.62 1.66
C MET A 340 0.93 31.72 3.15
N ILE A 341 0.19 32.76 3.53
CA ILE A 341 -0.24 32.98 4.91
C ILE A 341 -1.24 31.89 5.33
N GLY A 342 -2.18 31.53 4.45
CA GLY A 342 -3.14 30.45 4.70
C GLY A 342 -2.47 29.08 4.85
N ALA A 343 -1.47 28.78 3.99
CA ALA A 343 -0.71 27.54 4.07
C ALA A 343 0.10 27.45 5.38
N ILE A 344 0.75 28.53 5.80
CA ILE A 344 1.54 28.58 7.05
C ILE A 344 0.64 28.37 8.27
N ILE A 345 -0.55 28.98 8.30
CA ILE A 345 -1.51 28.79 9.41
C ILE A 345 -2.00 27.34 9.48
N MET A 346 -2.35 26.72 8.34
CA MET A 346 -2.77 25.32 8.31
C MET A 346 -1.66 24.35 8.75
N VAL A 347 -0.41 24.60 8.33
CA VAL A 347 0.73 23.78 8.77
C VAL A 347 0.94 23.91 10.28
N ASN A 348 0.80 25.10 10.85
CA ASN A 348 0.92 25.32 12.29
C ASN A 348 -0.16 24.54 13.09
N GLU A 349 -1.41 24.51 12.60
CA GLU A 349 -2.48 23.71 13.22
C GLU A 349 -2.21 22.20 13.15
N ILE A 350 -1.64 21.72 12.04
CA ILE A 350 -1.25 20.31 11.88
C ILE A 350 -0.10 19.97 12.84
N VAL A 351 0.91 20.84 12.95
CA VAL A 351 2.03 20.70 13.89
C VAL A 351 1.53 20.62 15.33
N ASP A 352 0.60 21.49 15.73
CA ASP A 352 0.00 21.46 17.07
C ASP A 352 -0.81 20.18 17.33
N THR A 353 -1.48 19.65 16.31
CA THR A 353 -2.21 18.38 16.39
C THR A 353 -1.24 17.20 16.56
N VAL A 354 -0.11 17.21 15.85
CA VAL A 354 0.96 16.21 16.01
C VAL A 354 1.59 16.31 17.39
N LYS A 355 1.89 17.52 17.89
CA LYS A 355 2.38 17.75 19.27
C LYS A 355 1.42 17.15 20.30
N LYS A 356 0.10 17.35 20.15
CA LYS A 356 -0.92 16.76 21.03
C LYS A 356 -0.94 15.24 20.98
N LEU A 357 -0.80 14.64 19.79
CA LEU A 357 -0.73 13.18 19.62
C LEU A 357 0.54 12.56 20.18
N VAL A 358 1.65 13.30 20.17
CA VAL A 358 2.91 12.86 20.79
C VAL A 358 2.83 12.96 22.32
N ARG A 359 2.12 13.96 22.86
CA ARG A 359 2.01 14.19 24.32
C ARG A 359 0.94 13.38 25.04
N ASN A 360 -0.12 12.96 24.35
CA ASN A 360 -1.26 12.22 24.92
C ASN A 360 -1.14 10.67 24.81
N SER A 361 0.02 10.16 24.38
CA SER A 361 0.35 8.73 24.28
C SER A 361 1.63 8.44 25.03
#